data_AF-F0TAZ8-F1
#
_entry.id   AF-F0TAZ8-F1
#
_cell.length_a   1.000
_cell.length_b   1.000
_cell.length_c   1.000
_cell.angle_alpha   90.00
_cell.angle_beta   90.00
_cell.angle_gamma   90.00
#
_symmetry.space_group_name_H-M   'P 1'
#
loop_
_entity.id
_entity.type
_entity.pdbx_description
1 polymer ?
#
loop_
_entity_poly.entity_id
_entity_poly.type
_entity_poly.pdbx_seq_one_letter_code
_entity_poly.pdbx_strand_id
1 'polypeptide(L)' 'MNVSEFLGTRVFDKNGFEIGKISDMLINPKEGVINFISISTGEFGIRRKDVQIKPSDVKVMGDYLLLNLAREDLDID' A
#
# COMPACT_ATOMS: atom_id res chain seq x y z
N MET A 1 -8.33 -0.50 12.92
CA MET A 1 -7.48 -1.60 12.44
C MET A 1 -6.19 -1.57 13.22
N ASN A 2 -5.77 -2.71 13.77
CA ASN A 2 -4.47 -2.83 14.42
C ASN A 2 -3.36 -2.86 13.35
N VAL A 3 -2.16 -2.37 13.67
CA VAL A 3 -1.02 -2.42 12.75
C VAL A 3 -0.73 -3.86 12.30
N SER A 4 -0.89 -4.83 13.20
CA SER A 4 -0.75 -6.26 12.91
C SER A 4 -1.75 -6.79 11.88
N GLU A 5 -2.92 -6.16 11.76
CA GLU A 5 -3.94 -6.49 10.75
C GLU A 5 -3.70 -5.72 9.44
N PHE A 6 -3.17 -4.50 9.53
CA PHE A 6 -2.89 -3.66 8.38
C PHE A 6 -1.72 -4.20 7.55
N LEU A 7 -0.65 -4.64 8.20
CA LEU A 7 0.47 -5.29 7.52
C LEU A 7 0.01 -6.58 6.83
N GLY A 8 0.40 -6.78 5.58
CA GLY A 8 -0.02 -7.91 4.76
C GLY A 8 -1.39 -7.75 4.08
N THR A 9 -2.13 -6.68 4.37
CA THR A 9 -3.39 -6.34 3.68
C THR A 9 -3.14 -6.20 2.18
N ARG A 10 -4.01 -6.81 1.36
CA ARG A 10 -3.93 -6.74 -0.10
C ARG A 10 -4.34 -5.35 -0.59
N VAL A 11 -3.62 -4.84 -1.57
CA VAL A 11 -3.87 -3.53 -2.18
C VAL A 11 -4.24 -3.71 -3.64
N PHE A 12 -5.34 -3.07 -4.03
CA PHE A 12 -5.85 -3.03 -5.39
C PHE A 12 -5.83 -1.60 -5.93
N ASP A 13 -5.57 -1.45 -7.21
CA ASP A 13 -5.70 -0.18 -7.91
C ASP A 13 -7.18 0.18 -8.18
N LYS A 14 -7.43 1.37 -8.72
CA LYS A 14 -8.80 1.85 -9.02
C LYS A 14 -9.57 0.99 -10.04
N ASN A 15 -8.87 0.15 -10.80
CA ASN A 15 -9.42 -0.74 -11.82
C ASN A 15 -9.64 -2.17 -11.29
N GLY A 16 -9.22 -2.46 -10.06
CA GLY A 16 -9.35 -3.77 -9.41
C GLY A 16 -8.17 -4.71 -9.65
N PHE A 17 -7.05 -4.24 -10.20
CA PHE A 17 -5.83 -5.03 -10.30
C PHE A 17 -5.09 -5.06 -8.97
N GLU A 18 -4.62 -6.25 -8.56
CA GLU A 18 -3.78 -6.38 -7.37
C GLU A 18 -2.41 -5.75 -7.63
N ILE A 19 -2.01 -4.84 -6.75
CA ILE A 19 -0.69 -4.20 -6.74
C ILE A 19 0.27 -5.03 -5.89
N GLY A 20 -0.20 -5.52 -4.74
CA GLY A 20 0.62 -6.26 -3.79
C GLY A 20 0.05 -6.21 -2.37
N LYS A 21 0.94 -6.22 -1.37
CA LYS A 21 0.56 -6.21 0.04
C LYS A 21 1.27 -5.09 0.80
N ILE A 22 0.62 -4.59 1.84
CA ILE A 22 1.26 -3.64 2.76
C ILE A 22 2.46 -4.30 3.43
N SER A 23 3.63 -3.70 3.28
CA SER A 23 4.88 -4.16 3.88
C SER A 23 5.32 -3.32 5.06
N ASP A 24 5.06 -2.01 5.02
CA ASP A 24 5.49 -1.07 6.07
C ASP A 24 4.70 0.24 6.02
N MET A 25 4.93 1.12 7.01
CA MET A 25 4.40 2.48 7.06
C MET A 25 5.42 3.45 7.66
N LEU A 26 5.58 4.62 7.05
CA LEU A 26 6.36 5.70 7.66
C LEU A 26 5.43 6.56 8.53
N ILE A 27 5.68 6.57 9.83
CA ILE A 27 4.91 7.35 10.80
C ILE A 27 5.67 8.59 11.26
N ASN A 28 4.95 9.70 11.48
CA ASN A 28 5.42 10.79 12.31
C ASN A 28 4.98 10.54 13.76
N PRO A 29 5.89 10.12 14.66
CA PRO A 29 5.51 9.76 16.03
C PRO A 29 5.08 10.96 16.87
N LYS A 30 5.50 12.18 16.50
CA LYS A 30 5.12 13.40 17.23
C LYS A 30 3.68 13.81 16.94
N GLU A 31 3.25 13.63 15.69
CA GLU A 31 1.91 14.02 15.22
C GLU A 31 0.92 12.85 15.24
N GLY A 32 1.41 11.61 15.37
CA GLY A 32 0.57 10.42 15.38
C GLY A 32 -0.06 10.11 14.02
N VAL A 33 0.57 10.55 12.92
CA VAL A 33 0.06 10.39 11.55
C VAL A 33 0.97 9.50 10.70
N ILE A 34 0.36 8.80 9.75
CA ILE A 34 1.08 8.05 8.72
C ILE A 34 1.40 9.01 7.58
N ASN A 35 2.66 9.12 7.20
CA ASN A 35 3.10 9.93 6.05
C ASN A 35 3.05 9.12 4.76
N PHE A 36 3.51 7.88 4.81
CA PHE A 36 3.56 6.97 3.65
C PHE A 36 3.21 5.55 4.06
N ILE A 37 2.63 4.82 3.11
CA ILE A 37 2.33 3.40 3.21
C ILE A 37 3.15 2.70 2.12
N SER A 38 3.91 1.68 2.50
CA SER A 38 4.74 0.89 1.59
C SER A 38 3.99 -0.36 1.14
N ILE A 39 3.96 -0.59 -0.17
CA ILE A 39 3.35 -1.75 -0.81
C ILE A 39 4.46 -2.55 -1.47
N SER A 40 4.60 -3.82 -1.12
CA SER A 40 5.54 -4.72 -1.80
C SER A 40 4.83 -5.38 -2.99
N THR A 41 5.36 -5.18 -4.20
CA THR A 41 4.71 -5.57 -5.47
C THR A 41 5.21 -6.89 -6.06
N GLY A 42 5.86 -7.74 -5.27
CA GLY A 42 6.49 -8.97 -5.74
C GLY A 42 5.99 -10.25 -5.06
N GLU A 43 5.95 -11.35 -5.81
CA GLU A 43 5.91 -12.70 -5.25
C GLU A 43 7.33 -13.14 -4.86
N PHE A 44 7.42 -13.94 -3.79
CA PHE A 44 8.65 -14.43 -3.17
C PHE A 44 9.80 -14.72 -4.17
N GLY A 45 10.83 -13.87 -4.18
CA GLY A 45 12.17 -14.22 -4.71
C GLY A 45 12.62 -13.52 -6.00
N ILE A 46 11.76 -12.76 -6.69
CA ILE A 46 12.14 -11.93 -7.84
C ILE A 46 12.02 -10.47 -7.42
N ARG A 47 13.08 -9.67 -7.67
CA ARG A 47 13.28 -8.26 -7.24
C ARG A 47 12.02 -7.60 -6.69
N ARG A 48 11.89 -7.57 -5.36
CA ARG A 48 10.84 -6.78 -4.69
C ARG A 48 11.07 -5.32 -5.05
N LYS A 49 10.12 -4.71 -5.74
CA LYS A 49 9.96 -3.26 -5.74
C LYS A 49 8.96 -2.91 -4.65
N ASP A 50 9.32 -1.94 -3.84
CA ASP A 50 8.41 -1.34 -2.88
C ASP A 50 7.92 -0.02 -3.46
N VAL A 51 6.60 0.17 -3.45
CA VAL A 51 5.94 1.39 -3.88
C VAL A 51 5.46 2.13 -2.65
N GLN A 52 5.66 3.44 -2.61
CA GLN A 52 5.12 4.29 -1.56
C GLN A 52 3.91 5.05 -2.05
N ILE A 53 2.85 5.03 -1.25
CA ILE A 53 1.65 5.85 -1.46
C ILE A 53 1.40 6.72 -0.23
N LYS A 54 0.60 7.77 -0.40
CA LYS A 54 0.10 8.57 0.72
C LYS A 54 -1.25 8.02 1.20
N PRO A 55 -1.64 8.25 2.47
CA PRO A 55 -2.98 7.91 2.94
C PRO A 55 -4.11 8.54 2.11
N SER A 56 -3.87 9.70 1.48
CA SER A 56 -4.82 10.37 0.59
C SER A 56 -5.13 9.59 -0.69
N ASP A 57 -4.29 8.63 -1.05
CA ASP A 57 -4.44 7.81 -2.26
C ASP A 57 -5.37 6.61 -2.01
N VAL A 58 -5.74 6.36 -0.75
CA VAL A 58 -6.66 5.29 -0.33
C VAL A 58 -8.10 5.75 -0.49
N LYS A 59 -8.85 5.03 -1.33
CA LYS A 59 -10.28 5.24 -1.56
C LYS A 59 -11.15 4.42 -0.61
N VAL A 60 -10.79 3.16 -0.37
CA VAL A 60 -11.53 2.22 0.51
C VAL A 60 -10.54 1.50 1.41
N MET A 61 -10.90 1.34 2.68
CA MET A 61 -10.15 0.60 3.69
C MET A 61 -11.07 -0.40 4.42
N GLY A 62 -10.75 -1.68 4.32
CA GLY A 62 -11.46 -2.79 4.98
C GLY A 62 -10.56 -4.03 5.00
N ASP A 63 -11.09 -5.18 4.57
CA ASP A 63 -10.29 -6.42 4.40
C ASP A 63 -9.20 -6.29 3.30
N TYR A 64 -9.32 -5.26 2.47
CA TYR A 64 -8.36 -4.84 1.47
C TYR A 64 -8.30 -3.31 1.40
N LEU A 65 -7.27 -2.80 0.72
CA LEU A 65 -7.15 -1.39 0.37
C LEU A 65 -7.43 -1.22 -1.12
N LEU A 66 -8.27 -0.24 -1.46
CA LEU A 66 -8.50 0.20 -2.84
C LEU A 66 -7.91 1.59 -3.02
N LEU A 67 -7.05 1.77 -4.00
CA LEU A 67 -6.47 3.07 -4.33
C LEU A 67 -7.36 3.87 -5.29
N ASN A 68 -7.19 5.18 -5.29
CA ASN A 68 -7.72 6.07 -6.33
C ASN A 68 -6.77 6.22 -7.54
N LEU A 69 -5.61 5.56 -7.51
CA LEU A 69 -4.59 5.51 -8.56
C LEU A 69 -4.72 4.23 -9.39
N ALA A 70 -4.29 4.26 -10.66
CA ALA A 70 -4.05 3.05 -11.44
C ALA A 70 -2.68 2.47 -11.10
N ARG A 71 -2.47 1.18 -11.32
CA ARG A 71 -1.14 0.57 -11.17
C ARG A 71 -0.10 1.26 -12.07
N GLU A 72 -0.49 1.70 -13.26
CA GLU A 72 0.38 2.38 -14.23
C GLU A 72 0.78 3.79 -13.79
N ASP A 73 0.04 4.39 -12.86
CA ASP A 73 0.36 5.68 -12.26
C ASP A 73 1.46 5.53 -11.17
N LEU A 74 1.81 4.30 -10.80
CA LEU A 74 2.83 3.96 -9.82
C LEU A 74 4.13 3.55 -10.54
N ASP A 75 5.28 3.91 -9.98
CA ASP A 75 6.61 3.59 -10.53
C ASP A 75 6.99 2.11 -10.34
N ILE A 76 6.17 1.24 -10.94
CA ILE A 76 6.29 -0.21 -10.92
C ILE A 76 6.86 -0.62 -12.29
N ASP A 77 8.10 -1.14 -12.33
CA ASP A 77 8.68 -1.67 -13.59
C ASP A 77 7.98 -2.98 -14.00
#